data_AF-A0A9W8V831-F1
#
_entry.id   AF-A0A9W8V831-F1
#
_cell.length_a   1.000
_cell.length_b   1.000
_cell.length_c   1.000
_cell.angle_alpha   90.00
_cell.angle_beta   90.00
_cell.angle_gamma   90.00
#
_symmetry.space_group_name_H-M   'P 1'
#
loop_
_entity.id
_entity.type
_entity.pdbx_description
1 polymer ?
#
loop_
_entity_poly.entity_id
_entity_poly.type
_entity_poly.pdbx_seq_one_letter_code
_entity_poly.pdbx_strand_id
1 'polypeptide(L)'
;MPSNLQSVDGRVVTTTEIDIPPDWTNVYEDMGGDMLWGSNGDVTEMIRGCGIEGEVKPLFAKEPYTGEALSLFEVEENQFFLYNAMEGSIYRIDVPDDLQAIAAIIDDENQGLAALDIEQVNPPKGWTNHYNDLGSDDLWAEMDRNFADEMKPLFGMKNPQDGKKWVIIQAGDKNEFWVYNAIDDEMQCIKTPCDLESIVTTIDDPNQGVQAIHFVHIARNDKCNIL
;
A
#
# COMPACT_ATOMS: atom_id res chain seq x y z
N MET A 1 4.63 -11.73 9.08
CA MET A 1 3.54 -12.66 8.75
C MET A 1 2.33 -12.25 9.56
N PRO A 2 1.13 -12.20 8.95
CA PRO A 2 -0.11 -11.91 9.64
C PRO A 2 -0.37 -12.86 10.82
N SER A 3 -0.98 -12.34 11.88
CA SER A 3 -1.28 -13.08 13.11
C SER A 3 -2.39 -14.12 12.95
N ASN A 4 -3.21 -14.02 11.90
CA ASN A 4 -4.34 -14.90 11.64
C ASN A 4 -3.98 -16.11 10.74
N LEU A 5 -2.73 -16.55 10.72
CA LEU A 5 -2.28 -17.68 9.90
C LEU A 5 -2.08 -18.96 10.72
N GLN A 6 -2.48 -20.09 10.16
CA GLN A 6 -2.27 -21.42 10.74
C GLN A 6 -1.83 -22.44 9.68
N SER A 7 -0.93 -23.37 10.05
CA SER A 7 -0.62 -24.54 9.22
C SER A 7 -1.68 -25.63 9.41
N VAL A 8 -2.36 -26.00 8.33
CA VAL A 8 -3.33 -27.11 8.26
C VAL A 8 -2.97 -28.01 7.08
N ASP A 9 -2.75 -29.30 7.34
CA ASP A 9 -2.40 -30.32 6.33
C ASP A 9 -1.26 -29.92 5.37
N GLY A 10 -0.25 -29.20 5.91
CA GLY A 10 0.92 -28.75 5.15
C GLY A 10 0.71 -27.50 4.30
N ARG A 11 -0.46 -26.85 4.40
CA ARG A 11 -0.75 -25.53 3.81
C ARG A 11 -0.87 -24.48 4.89
N VAL A 12 -0.52 -23.24 4.57
CA VAL A 12 -0.80 -22.09 5.43
C VAL A 12 -2.16 -21.54 5.02
N VAL A 13 -3.07 -21.40 5.99
CA VAL A 13 -4.42 -20.89 5.79
C VAL A 13 -4.69 -19.72 6.74
N THR A 14 -5.58 -18.83 6.35
CA THR A 14 -6.12 -17.80 7.23
C THR A 14 -7.17 -18.44 8.14
N THR A 15 -7.16 -18.05 9.42
CA THR A 15 -8.09 -18.54 10.44
C THR A 15 -9.16 -17.49 10.69
N THR A 16 -10.42 -17.86 10.45
CA THR A 16 -11.59 -17.07 10.82
C THR A 16 -12.65 -17.99 11.44
N GLU A 17 -13.60 -17.44 12.18
CA GLU A 17 -14.76 -18.20 12.70
C GLU A 17 -15.87 -18.39 11.66
N ILE A 18 -15.67 -17.88 10.44
CA ILE A 18 -16.68 -17.80 9.38
C ILE A 18 -16.34 -18.81 8.28
N ASP A 19 -17.37 -19.49 7.77
CA ASP A 19 -17.22 -20.39 6.65
C ASP A 19 -16.77 -19.61 5.40
N ILE A 20 -15.90 -20.23 4.61
CA ILE A 20 -15.38 -19.64 3.38
C ILE A 20 -16.52 -19.55 2.36
N PRO A 21 -16.81 -18.37 1.78
CA PRO A 21 -17.83 -18.25 0.75
C PRO A 21 -17.49 -19.11 -0.50
N PRO A 22 -18.47 -19.61 -1.25
CA PRO A 22 -18.24 -20.36 -2.47
C PRO A 22 -17.39 -19.58 -3.48
N ASP A 23 -16.47 -20.28 -4.14
CA ASP A 23 -15.49 -19.71 -5.07
C ASP A 23 -14.47 -18.74 -4.44
N TRP A 24 -14.33 -18.78 -3.11
CA TRP A 24 -13.23 -18.14 -2.40
C TRP A 24 -12.30 -19.17 -1.75
N THR A 25 -11.06 -18.76 -1.50
CA THR A 25 -10.04 -19.52 -0.81
C THR A 25 -9.55 -18.76 0.42
N ASN A 26 -9.12 -19.52 1.43
CA ASN A 26 -8.42 -19.02 2.61
C ASN A 26 -6.95 -19.49 2.65
N VAL A 27 -6.46 -20.10 1.57
CA VAL A 27 -5.08 -20.61 1.48
C VAL A 27 -4.14 -19.44 1.22
N TYR A 28 -3.28 -19.12 2.18
CA TYR A 28 -2.45 -17.91 2.18
C TYR A 28 -1.61 -17.75 0.91
N GLU A 29 -0.99 -18.83 0.43
CA GLU A 29 -0.18 -18.81 -0.80
C GLU A 29 -1.03 -18.55 -2.05
N ASP A 30 -2.24 -19.12 -2.11
CA ASP A 30 -3.17 -18.92 -3.24
C ASP A 30 -3.72 -17.48 -3.24
N MET A 31 -3.74 -16.83 -2.08
CA MET A 31 -4.08 -15.41 -1.92
C MET A 31 -2.92 -14.47 -2.29
N GLY A 32 -1.74 -14.97 -2.68
CA GLY A 32 -0.56 -14.16 -3.03
C GLY A 32 0.53 -14.08 -1.95
N GLY A 33 0.34 -14.76 -0.82
CA GLY A 33 1.37 -14.99 0.20
C GLY A 33 2.06 -13.72 0.71
N ASP A 34 3.33 -13.87 1.09
CA ASP A 34 4.13 -12.76 1.64
C ASP A 34 4.35 -11.60 0.66
N MET A 35 4.23 -11.84 -0.66
CA MET A 35 4.36 -10.78 -1.67
C MET A 35 3.22 -9.75 -1.56
N LEU A 36 1.99 -10.19 -1.27
CA LEU A 36 0.87 -9.28 -1.08
C LEU A 36 0.65 -8.89 0.39
N TRP A 37 0.75 -9.86 1.29
CA TRP A 37 0.26 -9.74 2.68
C TRP A 37 1.38 -9.69 3.72
N GLY A 38 2.64 -9.86 3.29
CA GLY A 38 3.78 -9.75 4.17
C GLY A 38 3.89 -8.34 4.78
N SER A 39 4.80 -8.19 5.75
CA SER A 39 5.02 -6.89 6.42
C SER A 39 5.49 -5.78 5.48
N ASN A 40 6.03 -6.14 4.32
CA ASN A 40 6.38 -5.25 3.20
C ASN A 40 5.68 -5.73 1.90
N GLY A 41 4.54 -6.40 2.02
CA GLY A 41 3.77 -6.86 0.86
C GLY A 41 3.01 -5.70 0.20
N ASP A 42 2.65 -5.86 -1.07
CA ASP A 42 2.08 -4.78 -1.88
C ASP A 42 0.81 -4.18 -1.25
N VAL A 43 -0.09 -5.01 -0.70
CA VAL A 43 -1.32 -4.53 -0.07
C VAL A 43 -1.01 -3.81 1.24
N THR A 44 -0.06 -4.33 2.02
CA THR A 44 0.39 -3.71 3.27
C THR A 44 0.98 -2.32 3.03
N GLU A 45 1.81 -2.15 2.01
CA GLU A 45 2.39 -0.85 1.65
C GLU A 45 1.32 0.10 1.10
N MET A 46 0.36 -0.40 0.31
CA MET A 46 -0.73 0.41 -0.24
C MET A 46 -1.66 0.97 0.85
N ILE A 47 -2.02 0.15 1.84
CA ILE A 47 -2.82 0.57 3.01
C ILE A 47 -2.08 1.65 3.82
N ARG A 48 -0.79 1.44 4.11
CA ARG A 48 0.05 2.45 4.78
C ARG A 48 0.15 3.75 3.99
N GLY A 49 0.25 3.65 2.67
CA GLY A 49 0.26 4.82 1.78
C GLY A 49 -1.03 5.62 1.76
N CYS A 50 -2.13 5.02 2.19
CA CYS A 50 -3.40 5.72 2.40
C CYS A 50 -3.52 6.32 3.82
N GLY A 51 -2.45 6.28 4.63
CA GLY A 51 -2.46 6.73 6.02
C GLY A 51 -3.22 5.79 6.96
N ILE A 52 -3.49 4.55 6.52
CA ILE A 52 -4.15 3.54 7.34
C ILE A 52 -3.05 2.71 8.01
N GLU A 53 -2.96 2.81 9.33
CA GLU A 53 -2.03 2.03 10.13
C GLU A 53 -2.70 0.78 10.69
N GLY A 54 -1.92 -0.28 10.82
CA GLY A 54 -2.34 -1.47 11.52
C GLY A 54 -1.82 -2.78 10.94
N GLU A 55 -2.15 -3.87 11.61
CA GLU A 55 -1.88 -5.21 11.07
C GLU A 55 -2.89 -5.54 9.96
N VAL A 56 -2.36 -5.83 8.76
CA VAL A 56 -3.15 -6.34 7.63
C VAL A 56 -3.32 -7.85 7.76
N LYS A 57 -4.57 -8.30 7.88
CA LYS A 57 -4.96 -9.70 8.03
C LYS A 57 -5.75 -10.15 6.80
N PRO A 58 -5.16 -10.90 5.85
CA PRO A 58 -5.90 -11.49 4.76
C PRO A 58 -6.99 -12.42 5.30
N LEU A 59 -8.21 -12.37 4.75
CA LEU A 59 -9.31 -13.24 5.17
C LEU A 59 -9.62 -14.25 4.07
N PHE A 60 -10.06 -13.79 2.91
CA PHE A 60 -10.43 -14.64 1.77
C PHE A 60 -9.97 -14.01 0.45
N ALA A 61 -9.72 -14.82 -0.58
CA ALA A 61 -9.57 -14.32 -1.96
C ALA A 61 -10.42 -15.12 -2.93
N LYS A 62 -10.87 -14.50 -4.02
CA LYS A 62 -11.53 -15.18 -5.12
C LYS A 62 -10.59 -16.21 -5.75
N GLU A 63 -11.12 -17.39 -6.01
CA GLU A 63 -10.39 -18.46 -6.67
C GLU A 63 -10.00 -18.06 -8.10
N PRO A 64 -8.80 -18.43 -8.59
CA PRO A 64 -8.29 -17.98 -9.89
C PRO A 64 -9.21 -18.32 -11.08
N TYR A 65 -9.99 -19.39 -10.99
CA TYR A 65 -10.89 -19.83 -12.07
C TYR A 65 -12.11 -18.92 -12.26
N THR A 66 -12.45 -18.09 -11.28
CA THR A 66 -13.59 -17.15 -11.36
C THR A 66 -13.34 -16.05 -12.39
N GLY A 67 -12.07 -15.79 -12.72
CA GLY A 67 -11.69 -14.63 -13.53
C GLY A 67 -11.80 -13.30 -12.77
N GLU A 68 -12.05 -13.33 -11.47
CA GLU A 68 -12.00 -12.18 -10.57
C GLU A 68 -10.67 -12.21 -9.81
N ALA A 69 -10.16 -11.04 -9.40
CA ALA A 69 -8.94 -10.94 -8.59
C ALA A 69 -9.21 -10.05 -7.37
N LEU A 70 -10.18 -10.48 -6.57
CA LEU A 70 -10.64 -9.79 -5.37
C LEU A 70 -10.19 -10.52 -4.12
N SER A 71 -9.72 -9.75 -3.13
CA SER A 71 -9.34 -10.26 -1.82
C SER A 71 -10.01 -9.45 -0.73
N LEU A 72 -10.60 -10.14 0.25
CA LEU A 72 -11.14 -9.56 1.48
C LEU A 72 -10.07 -9.64 2.57
N PHE A 73 -9.84 -8.53 3.26
CA PHE A 73 -8.91 -8.46 4.37
C PHE A 73 -9.42 -7.52 5.46
N GLU A 74 -8.84 -7.67 6.64
CA GLU A 74 -9.09 -6.83 7.80
C GLU A 74 -7.84 -6.00 8.10
N VAL A 75 -8.02 -4.77 8.56
CA VAL A 75 -6.98 -3.97 9.19
C VAL A 75 -7.43 -3.65 10.61
N GLU A 76 -6.55 -3.85 11.60
CA GLU A 76 -6.91 -3.73 13.01
C GLU A 76 -8.07 -4.67 13.42
N GLU A 77 -8.94 -4.25 14.34
CA GLU A 77 -10.16 -4.98 14.73
C GLU A 77 -11.38 -4.35 14.06
N ASN A 78 -12.13 -5.13 13.28
CA ASN A 78 -13.41 -4.81 12.63
C ASN A 78 -13.37 -3.71 11.56
N GLN A 79 -12.25 -3.51 10.86
CA GLN A 79 -12.23 -2.71 9.63
C GLN A 79 -11.96 -3.59 8.43
N PHE A 80 -12.95 -3.73 7.56
CA PHE A 80 -12.90 -4.64 6.43
C PHE A 80 -12.68 -3.90 5.11
N PHE A 81 -11.88 -4.52 4.25
CA PHE A 81 -11.47 -3.94 2.98
C PHE A 81 -11.48 -4.99 1.87
N LEU A 82 -11.77 -4.55 0.64
CA LEU A 82 -11.57 -5.31 -0.57
C LEU A 82 -10.36 -4.76 -1.32
N TYR A 83 -9.45 -5.65 -1.69
CA TYR A 83 -8.39 -5.37 -2.66
C TYR A 83 -8.80 -5.92 -4.02
N ASN A 84 -8.84 -5.07 -5.04
CA ASN A 84 -9.00 -5.47 -6.43
C ASN A 84 -7.65 -5.41 -7.14
N ALA A 85 -7.05 -6.57 -7.38
CA ALA A 85 -5.75 -6.69 -8.03
C ALA A 85 -5.79 -6.32 -9.51
N MET A 86 -6.95 -6.41 -10.19
CA MET A 86 -7.08 -5.98 -11.59
C MET A 86 -7.04 -4.47 -11.72
N GLU A 87 -7.62 -3.76 -10.77
CA GLU A 87 -7.69 -2.30 -10.74
C GLU A 87 -6.56 -1.66 -9.93
N GLY A 88 -5.81 -2.46 -9.16
CA GLY A 88 -4.83 -1.95 -8.20
C GLY A 88 -5.46 -1.02 -7.17
N SER A 89 -6.68 -1.32 -6.72
CA SER A 89 -7.49 -0.44 -5.88
C SER A 89 -7.93 -1.11 -4.58
N ILE A 90 -8.04 -0.33 -3.52
CA ILE A 90 -8.59 -0.74 -2.23
C ILE A 90 -9.95 -0.07 -2.02
N TYR A 91 -10.90 -0.82 -1.50
CA TYR A 91 -12.21 -0.33 -1.11
C TYR A 91 -12.44 -0.65 0.37
N ARG A 92 -12.80 0.34 1.18
CA ARG A 92 -13.27 0.13 2.55
C ARG A 92 -14.73 -0.30 2.50
N ILE A 93 -15.09 -1.30 3.30
CA ILE A 93 -16.49 -1.70 3.48
C ILE A 93 -17.06 -0.91 4.66
N ASP A 94 -18.03 -0.06 4.39
CA ASP A 94 -18.71 0.77 5.39
C ASP A 94 -19.92 0.04 6.00
N VAL A 95 -20.63 -0.75 5.19
CA VAL A 95 -21.78 -1.55 5.63
C VAL A 95 -21.83 -2.90 4.87
N PRO A 96 -21.99 -4.03 5.58
CA PRO A 96 -22.01 -4.20 7.04
C PRO A 96 -20.60 -4.14 7.66
N ASP A 97 -20.54 -3.93 8.99
CA ASP A 97 -19.31 -3.72 9.77
C ASP A 97 -18.81 -4.99 10.49
N ASP A 98 -19.34 -6.17 10.13
CA ASP A 98 -18.93 -7.46 10.67
C ASP A 98 -18.71 -8.51 9.57
N LEU A 99 -17.71 -9.38 9.77
CA LEU A 99 -17.30 -10.37 8.76
C LEU A 99 -18.40 -11.37 8.42
N GLN A 100 -19.27 -11.73 9.37
CA GLN A 100 -20.32 -12.71 9.15
C GLN A 100 -21.36 -12.18 8.16
N ALA A 101 -21.80 -10.93 8.35
CA ALA A 101 -22.73 -10.28 7.44
C ALA A 101 -22.10 -10.01 6.08
N ILE A 102 -20.82 -9.61 6.03
CA ILE A 102 -20.09 -9.44 4.75
C ILE A 102 -20.05 -10.77 3.97
N ALA A 103 -19.63 -11.86 4.62
CA ALA A 103 -19.55 -13.17 3.99
C ALA A 103 -20.93 -13.65 3.50
N ALA A 104 -21.99 -13.44 4.30
CA ALA A 104 -23.35 -13.80 3.92
C ALA A 104 -23.87 -13.00 2.71
N ILE A 105 -23.52 -11.73 2.57
CA ILE A 105 -23.88 -10.91 1.41
C ILE A 105 -23.13 -11.37 0.15
N ILE A 106 -21.84 -11.68 0.28
CA ILE A 106 -21.00 -12.17 -0.82
C ILE A 106 -21.50 -13.51 -1.35
N ASP A 107 -21.96 -14.40 -0.46
CA ASP A 107 -22.52 -15.73 -0.79
C ASP A 107 -23.94 -15.65 -1.38
N ASP A 108 -24.69 -14.56 -1.17
CA ASP A 108 -26.05 -14.44 -1.69
C ASP A 108 -26.04 -14.18 -3.21
N GLU A 109 -26.48 -15.18 -3.98
CA GLU A 109 -26.61 -15.15 -5.45
C GLU A 109 -27.44 -13.97 -6.00
N ASN A 110 -28.31 -13.36 -5.19
CA ASN A 110 -29.16 -12.23 -5.59
C ASN A 110 -28.58 -10.85 -5.23
N GLN A 111 -27.58 -10.82 -4.35
CA GLN A 111 -26.98 -9.59 -3.84
C GLN A 111 -25.54 -9.45 -4.33
N GLY A 112 -24.68 -10.38 -3.91
CA GLY A 112 -23.25 -10.35 -4.16
C GLY A 112 -22.57 -9.06 -3.67
N LEU A 113 -21.40 -8.79 -4.23
CA LEU A 113 -20.57 -7.62 -3.87
C LEU A 113 -21.27 -6.27 -4.06
N ALA A 114 -22.23 -6.18 -4.98
CA ALA A 114 -22.94 -4.94 -5.30
C ALA A 114 -23.88 -4.46 -4.17
N ALA A 115 -24.17 -5.32 -3.19
CA ALA A 115 -24.97 -4.97 -2.02
C ALA A 115 -24.15 -4.44 -0.84
N LEU A 116 -22.82 -4.48 -0.93
CA LEU A 116 -21.94 -3.86 0.05
C LEU A 116 -21.91 -2.35 -0.16
N ASP A 117 -21.97 -1.59 0.93
CA ASP A 117 -21.64 -0.16 0.88
C ASP A 117 -20.12 -0.02 0.98
N ILE A 118 -19.49 0.43 -0.10
CA ILE A 118 -18.03 0.49 -0.22
C ILE A 118 -17.57 1.87 -0.69
N GLU A 119 -16.46 2.32 -0.12
CA GLU A 119 -15.79 3.56 -0.51
C GLU A 119 -14.37 3.23 -1.00
N GLN A 120 -14.00 3.71 -2.19
CA GLN A 120 -12.62 3.57 -2.66
C GLN A 120 -11.69 4.37 -1.74
N VAL A 121 -10.72 3.67 -1.16
CA VAL A 121 -9.65 4.29 -0.39
C VAL A 121 -8.70 4.93 -1.37
N ASN A 122 -8.75 6.25 -1.42
CA ASN A 122 -7.79 7.03 -2.17
C ASN A 122 -6.67 7.47 -1.23
N PRO A 123 -5.43 7.53 -1.71
CA PRO A 123 -4.42 8.31 -1.00
C PRO A 123 -4.91 9.77 -0.90
N PRO A 124 -4.30 10.59 -0.01
CA PRO A 124 -4.69 11.98 0.16
C PRO A 124 -4.82 12.77 -1.16
N LYS A 125 -5.61 13.83 -1.18
CA LYS A 125 -5.93 14.57 -2.43
C LYS A 125 -4.67 15.20 -3.03
N GLY A 126 -4.30 14.77 -4.25
CA GLY A 126 -3.09 15.22 -4.95
C GLY A 126 -2.02 14.13 -5.06
N TRP A 127 -2.29 12.97 -4.47
CA TRP A 127 -1.40 11.82 -4.46
C TRP A 127 -1.94 10.78 -5.44
N THR A 128 -1.06 10.31 -6.30
CA THR A 128 -1.36 9.17 -7.14
C THR A 128 -0.35 8.09 -6.81
N ASN A 129 -0.79 7.03 -6.12
CA ASN A 129 0.01 5.83 -5.98
C ASN A 129 -0.09 5.03 -7.29
N HIS A 130 0.48 5.59 -8.35
CA HIS A 130 0.55 4.91 -9.62
C HIS A 130 1.89 4.19 -9.71
N TYR A 131 1.93 3.01 -9.11
CA TYR A 131 2.96 2.01 -9.40
C TYR A 131 3.13 1.84 -10.93
N ASN A 132 2.03 1.97 -11.68
CA ASN A 132 1.98 1.76 -13.13
C ASN A 132 2.09 3.05 -13.99
N ASP A 133 1.52 4.21 -13.60
CA ASP A 133 1.57 5.46 -14.42
C ASP A 133 2.90 6.22 -14.34
N LEU A 134 3.79 5.86 -13.41
CA LEU A 134 5.15 6.40 -13.42
C LEU A 134 6.03 5.78 -14.52
N GLY A 135 5.54 4.75 -15.24
CA GLY A 135 6.33 3.99 -16.22
C GLY A 135 7.25 3.02 -15.49
N SER A 136 6.64 2.04 -14.82
CA SER A 136 7.16 1.19 -13.74
C SER A 136 8.50 0.50 -13.97
N ASP A 137 8.97 0.35 -15.21
CA ASP A 137 10.13 -0.52 -15.45
C ASP A 137 11.46 0.26 -15.43
N ASP A 138 11.47 1.52 -15.88
CA ASP A 138 12.72 2.28 -15.99
C ASP A 138 13.06 3.05 -14.72
N LEU A 139 12.06 3.62 -14.05
CA LEU A 139 12.26 4.45 -12.86
C LEU A 139 12.71 3.59 -11.68
N TRP A 140 12.03 2.47 -11.41
CA TRP A 140 12.45 1.55 -10.35
C TRP A 140 13.76 0.83 -10.68
N ALA A 141 14.01 0.41 -11.92
CA ALA A 141 15.31 -0.14 -12.30
C ALA A 141 16.44 0.89 -12.19
N GLU A 142 16.15 2.17 -12.38
CA GLU A 142 17.09 3.27 -12.12
C GLU A 142 17.25 3.52 -10.62
N MET A 143 16.19 3.39 -9.83
CA MET A 143 16.26 3.45 -8.36
C MET A 143 17.06 2.27 -7.78
N ASP A 144 16.73 1.02 -8.11
CA ASP A 144 17.45 -0.18 -7.68
C ASP A 144 18.93 -0.17 -8.12
N ARG A 145 19.26 0.50 -9.24
CA ARG A 145 20.65 0.70 -9.65
C ARG A 145 21.38 1.81 -8.89
N ASN A 146 20.65 2.83 -8.42
CA ASN A 146 21.23 4.05 -7.86
C ASN A 146 21.17 4.12 -6.34
N PHE A 147 20.32 3.33 -5.68
CA PHE A 147 20.15 3.31 -4.23
C PHE A 147 20.76 2.04 -3.62
N ALA A 148 21.32 2.17 -2.42
CA ALA A 148 21.87 1.03 -1.67
C ALA A 148 20.72 0.16 -1.13
N ASP A 149 20.99 -1.13 -0.86
CA ASP A 149 20.06 -2.13 -0.29
C ASP A 149 19.30 -1.67 0.98
N GLU A 150 19.75 -0.58 1.60
CA GLU A 150 19.20 0.01 2.83
C GLU A 150 18.17 1.13 2.59
N MET A 151 17.96 1.57 1.35
CA MET A 151 16.99 2.61 1.02
C MET A 151 15.69 2.01 0.50
N LYS A 152 14.60 2.26 1.22
CA LYS A 152 13.27 1.78 0.87
C LYS A 152 12.46 2.92 0.28
N PRO A 153 12.14 2.89 -1.02
CA PRO A 153 11.19 3.83 -1.54
C PRO A 153 9.83 3.59 -0.89
N LEU A 154 9.21 4.67 -0.44
CA LEU A 154 7.91 4.61 0.20
C LEU A 154 6.83 5.07 -0.77
N PHE A 155 7.03 6.20 -1.45
CA PHE A 155 5.98 6.83 -2.26
C PHE A 155 6.53 7.54 -3.49
N GLY A 156 5.88 7.36 -4.64
CA GLY A 156 6.06 8.21 -5.81
C GLY A 156 4.96 9.25 -5.90
N MET A 157 5.31 10.49 -6.22
CA MET A 157 4.36 11.58 -6.46
C MET A 157 4.66 12.22 -7.81
N LYS A 158 3.61 12.71 -8.48
CA LYS A 158 3.73 13.54 -9.66
C LYS A 158 3.08 14.88 -9.36
N ASN A 159 3.86 15.95 -9.37
CA ASN A 159 3.33 17.29 -9.21
C ASN A 159 2.38 17.59 -10.39
N PRO A 160 1.09 17.89 -10.15
CA PRO A 160 0.12 18.11 -11.20
C PRO A 160 0.34 19.42 -11.98
N GLN A 161 1.09 20.37 -11.42
CA GLN A 161 1.33 21.68 -12.04
C GLN A 161 2.48 21.66 -13.06
N ASP A 162 3.59 20.98 -12.72
CA ASP A 162 4.81 20.96 -13.55
C ASP A 162 5.17 19.57 -14.08
N GLY A 163 4.45 18.52 -13.67
CA GLY A 163 4.69 17.14 -14.07
C GLY A 163 5.91 16.50 -13.43
N LYS A 164 6.61 17.18 -12.50
CA LYS A 164 7.77 16.64 -11.80
C LYS A 164 7.40 15.40 -11.00
N LYS A 165 8.23 14.37 -11.13
CA LYS A 165 8.11 13.13 -10.37
C LYS A 165 9.07 13.19 -9.19
N TRP A 166 8.54 13.02 -7.99
CA TRP A 166 9.33 12.91 -6.79
C TRP A 166 9.10 11.55 -6.13
N VAL A 167 10.11 11.04 -5.44
CA VAL A 167 10.01 9.79 -4.69
C VAL A 167 10.47 10.04 -3.27
N ILE A 168 9.60 9.76 -2.30
CA ILE A 168 9.99 9.73 -0.89
C ILE A 168 10.65 8.38 -0.62
N ILE A 169 11.84 8.41 -0.06
CA ILE A 169 12.67 7.26 0.26
C ILE A 169 12.97 7.31 1.75
N GLN A 170 12.78 6.20 2.45
CA GLN A 170 13.28 6.03 3.81
C GLN A 170 14.65 5.38 3.77
N ALA A 171 15.64 5.99 4.43
CA ALA A 171 16.97 5.43 4.54
C ALA A 171 17.13 4.66 5.86
N GLY A 172 17.33 3.35 5.76
CA GLY A 172 17.60 2.46 6.88
C GLY A 172 16.42 2.25 7.84
N ASP A 173 16.73 1.90 9.08
CA ASP A 173 15.81 1.67 10.19
C ASP A 173 15.50 2.95 11.00
N LYS A 174 16.07 4.09 10.59
CA LYS A 174 15.89 5.38 11.23
C LYS A 174 14.77 6.15 10.54
N ASN A 175 14.12 7.06 11.28
CA ASN A 175 13.14 8.02 10.74
C ASN A 175 13.82 9.10 9.87
N GLU A 176 14.64 8.68 8.91
CA GLU A 176 15.31 9.55 7.96
C GLU A 176 14.64 9.40 6.59
N PHE A 177 14.00 10.48 6.16
CA PHE A 177 13.29 10.54 4.90
C PHE A 177 14.05 11.40 3.91
N TRP A 178 14.04 10.97 2.65
CA TRP A 178 14.69 11.62 1.53
C TRP A 178 13.66 11.83 0.44
N VAL A 179 13.85 12.87 -0.35
CA VAL A 179 13.09 13.10 -1.57
C VAL A 179 14.05 13.04 -2.74
N TYR A 180 13.76 12.15 -3.68
CA TYR A 180 14.45 12.05 -4.96
C TYR A 180 13.60 12.72 -6.04
N ASN A 181 14.20 13.63 -6.81
CA ASN A 181 13.59 14.22 -7.99
C ASN A 181 14.13 13.49 -9.22
N ALA A 182 13.26 12.75 -9.92
CA ALA A 182 13.68 11.96 -11.09
C ALA A 182 13.96 12.83 -12.32
N ILE A 183 13.46 14.07 -12.38
CA ILE A 183 13.69 14.98 -13.52
C ILE A 183 15.04 15.68 -13.37
N ASP A 184 15.33 16.15 -12.17
CA ASP A 184 16.53 16.94 -11.89
C ASP A 184 17.69 16.05 -11.39
N ASP A 185 17.43 14.77 -11.13
CA ASP A 185 18.38 13.78 -10.61
C ASP A 185 19.04 14.22 -9.28
N GLU A 186 18.23 14.86 -8.45
CA GLU A 186 18.62 15.43 -7.16
C GLU A 186 18.03 14.63 -6.00
N MET A 187 18.81 14.51 -4.91
CA MET A 187 18.35 13.94 -3.65
C MET A 187 18.43 14.99 -2.54
N GLN A 188 17.39 15.02 -1.71
CA GLN A 188 17.26 15.98 -0.65
C GLN A 188 16.81 15.29 0.64
N CYS A 189 17.56 15.48 1.73
CA CYS A 189 17.19 14.94 3.05
C CYS A 189 16.12 15.83 3.69
N ILE A 190 15.05 15.22 4.20
CA ILE A 190 13.97 15.88 4.91
C ILE A 190 14.38 16.06 6.37
N LYS A 191 14.56 17.31 6.82
CA LYS A 191 14.92 17.61 8.22
C LYS A 191 13.72 17.72 9.14
N THR A 192 12.65 18.31 8.63
CA THR A 192 11.41 18.52 9.35
C THR A 192 10.27 18.58 8.35
N PRO A 193 9.15 17.94 8.62
CA PRO A 193 8.88 17.09 9.81
C PRO A 193 9.61 15.73 9.77
N CYS A 194 9.73 15.06 10.92
CA CYS A 194 10.59 13.88 11.13
C CYS A 194 9.83 12.54 11.17
N ASP A 195 8.56 12.56 10.81
CA ASP A 195 7.68 11.40 10.72
C ASP A 195 6.89 11.47 9.42
N LEU A 196 6.51 10.30 8.91
CA LEU A 196 5.88 10.17 7.62
C LEU A 196 4.52 10.87 7.56
N GLU A 197 3.70 10.74 8.61
CA GLU A 197 2.38 11.37 8.71
C GLU A 197 2.47 12.90 8.53
N SER A 198 3.41 13.54 9.21
CA SER A 198 3.62 14.97 9.12
C SER A 198 4.22 15.38 7.77
N ILE A 199 5.08 14.56 7.17
CA ILE A 199 5.64 14.80 5.83
C ILE A 199 4.51 14.80 4.81
N VAL A 200 3.65 13.79 4.87
CA VAL A 200 2.46 13.65 4.02
C VAL A 200 1.54 14.85 4.23
N THR A 201 1.20 15.18 5.47
CA THR A 201 0.35 16.33 5.82
C THR A 201 0.90 17.66 5.30
N THR A 202 2.21 17.87 5.35
CA THR A 202 2.87 19.09 4.87
C THR A 202 2.81 19.21 3.34
N ILE A 203 3.00 18.09 2.64
CA ILE A 203 2.91 18.04 1.17
C ILE A 203 1.45 18.20 0.71
N ASP A 204 0.50 17.66 1.48
CA ASP A 204 -0.94 17.74 1.23
C ASP A 204 -1.53 19.14 1.35
N ASP A 205 -0.91 20.03 2.12
CA ASP A 205 -1.45 21.37 2.30
C ASP A 205 -1.36 22.14 0.95
N PRO A 206 -2.51 22.47 0.34
CA PRO A 206 -2.56 23.12 -0.98
C PRO A 206 -1.94 24.53 -0.98
N ASN A 207 -1.66 25.10 0.20
CA ASN A 207 -1.02 26.39 0.36
C ASN A 207 0.50 26.29 0.56
N GLN A 208 1.01 25.09 0.86
CA GLN A 208 2.39 24.83 1.26
C GLN A 208 3.10 23.90 0.27
N GLY A 209 2.51 22.76 -0.04
CA GLY A 209 3.07 21.73 -0.92
C GLY A 209 4.46 21.25 -0.48
N VAL A 210 5.17 20.59 -1.41
CA VAL A 210 6.55 20.11 -1.20
C VAL A 210 7.50 21.24 -0.76
N GLN A 211 7.22 22.51 -1.11
CA GLN A 211 8.06 23.66 -0.76
C GLN A 211 8.08 23.97 0.74
N ALA A 212 7.12 23.49 1.52
CA ALA A 212 7.12 23.64 2.97
C ALA A 212 8.02 22.63 3.69
N ILE A 213 8.50 21.61 2.99
CA ILE A 213 9.50 20.72 3.54
C ILE A 213 10.86 21.43 3.54
N HIS A 214 11.50 21.45 4.70
CA HIS A 214 12.86 21.94 4.80
C HIS A 214 13.83 20.87 4.32
N PHE A 215 14.38 21.11 3.14
CA PHE A 215 15.39 20.26 2.51
C PHE A 215 16.80 20.71 2.85
N VAL A 216 17.69 19.74 3.06
CA VAL A 216 19.13 19.96 2.90
C VAL A 216 19.53 19.44 1.52
N HIS A 217 19.99 20.35 0.67
CA HIS A 217 20.52 19.98 -0.64
C HIS A 217 21.85 19.25 -0.45
N ILE A 218 21.92 18.00 -0.88
CA ILE A 218 23.16 17.21 -0.87
C ILE A 218 23.51 16.96 -2.33
N ALA A 219 24.50 17.69 -2.83
CA ALA A 219 24.97 17.52 -4.20
C ALA A 219 25.57 16.11 -4.36
N ARG A 220 25.16 15.42 -5.42
CA ARG A 220 25.51 14.02 -5.76
C ARG A 220 27.02 13.73 -5.88
N ASN A 221 27.88 14.75 -5.83
CA ASN A 221 29.32 14.62 -6.09
C ASN A 221 30.16 14.19 -4.89
N ASP A 222 29.62 14.22 -3.69
CA ASP A 222 30.25 13.56 -2.55
C ASP A 222 29.46 12.29 -2.27
N LYS A 223 30.08 11.16 -2.61
CA LYS A 223 29.60 9.81 -2.25
C LYS A 223 28.86 9.88 -0.92
N CYS A 224 27.58 9.48 -0.92
CA CYS A 224 26.79 9.26 0.28
C CYS A 224 27.51 8.23 1.16
N ASN A 225 28.50 8.69 1.92
CA ASN A 225 29.00 8.03 3.10
C ASN A 225 28.01 8.40 4.20
N ILE A 226 26.89 7.69 4.23
CA ILE A 226 25.96 7.73 5.35
C ILE A 226 26.70 7.00 6.49
N LEU A 227 26.97 7.72 7.57
CA LEU A 227 27.60 7.25 8.82
C LEU A 227 26.55 6.71 9.80
#